data_AF-A0A953RHW5-F1
#
_entry.id   AF-A0A953RHW5-F1
#
_cell.length_a   1.000
_cell.length_b   1.000
_cell.length_c   1.000
_cell.angle_alpha   90.00
_cell.angle_beta   90.00
_cell.angle_gamma   90.00
#
_symmetry.space_group_name_H-M   'P 1'
#
loop_
_entity.id
_entity.type
_entity.pdbx_description
1 polymer ?
#
loop_
_entity_poly.entity_id
_entity_poly.type
_entity_poly.pdbx_seq_one_letter_code
_entity_poly.pdbx_strand_id
1 'polypeptide(L)' 'MKSQKVRDLNDDELRHQLGEMDEQLFRLQFQMSMGQMDGLKKVRAMRKTRARIYTILRERELEGAKK' A
#
# COMPACT_ATOMS: atom_id res chain seq x y z
N MET A 1 0.60 3.99 -8.58
CA MET A 1 1.77 3.13 -8.78
C MET A 1 1.46 2.10 -9.87
N LYS A 2 2.34 1.97 -10.88
CA LYS A 2 2.30 0.87 -11.87
C LYS A 2 2.81 -0.40 -11.20
N SER A 3 2.08 -1.50 -11.34
CA SER A 3 2.32 -2.80 -10.69
C SER A 3 3.72 -3.38 -10.97
N GLN A 4 4.36 -2.96 -12.07
CA GLN A 4 5.70 -3.39 -12.45
C GLN A 4 6.77 -3.02 -11.41
N LYS A 5 6.76 -1.78 -10.89
CA LYS A 5 7.77 -1.33 -9.91
C LYS A 5 7.69 -2.05 -8.56
N VAL A 6 6.54 -2.63 -8.25
CA VAL A 6 6.29 -3.35 -6.99
C VAL A 6 6.76 -4.81 -7.09
N ARG A 7 6.89 -5.36 -8.30
CA ARG A 7 7.43 -6.71 -8.54
C ARG A 7 8.96 -6.77 -8.56
N ASP A 8 9.64 -5.65 -8.80
CA ASP A 8 11.11 -5.57 -8.77
C ASP A 8 11.67 -5.27 -7.37
N LEU A 9 10.83 -4.84 -6.42
CA LEU A 9 11.24 -4.52 -5.05
C LEU A 9 11.35 -5.79 -4.18
N ASN A 10 12.29 -5.77 -3.24
CA ASN A 10 12.52 -6.85 -2.30
C ASN A 10 11.37 -6.93 -1.28
N ASP A 11 11.09 -8.12 -0.71
CA ASP A 11 9.98 -8.30 0.25
C ASP A 11 10.09 -7.37 1.46
N ASP A 12 11.32 -7.07 1.91
CA ASP A 12 11.58 -6.13 3.01
C ASP A 12 11.29 -4.67 2.64
N GLU A 13 11.61 -4.25 1.42
CA GLU A 13 11.29 -2.90 0.95
C GLU A 13 9.78 -2.70 0.77
N LEU A 14 9.06 -3.75 0.37
CA LEU A 14 7.60 -3.75 0.30
C LEU A 14 6.98 -3.60 1.70
N ARG A 15 7.54 -4.28 2.70
CA ARG A 15 7.12 -4.14 4.11
C ARG A 15 7.42 -2.75 4.66
N HIS A 16 8.57 -2.17 4.32
CA HIS A 16 8.91 -0.80 4.71
C HIS A 16 7.94 0.22 4.10
N GLN A 17 7.66 0.12 2.79
CA GLN A 17 6.68 0.97 2.13
C GLN A 17 5.27 0.81 2.72
N LEU A 18 4.87 -0.40 3.10
CA LEU A 18 3.58 -0.62 3.77
C LEU A 18 3.50 0.15 5.09
N GLY A 19 4.58 0.17 5.89
CA GLY A 19 4.65 0.95 7.12
C GLY A 19 4.50 2.45 6.89
N GLU A 20 5.25 3.01 5.95
CA GLU A 20 5.15 4.43 5.59
C GLU A 20 3.76 4.81 5.05
N MET A 21 3.16 3.92 4.24
CA MET A 21 1.82 4.13 3.69
C MET A 21 0.73 4.11 4.77
N ASP A 22 0.85 3.27 5.79
CA ASP A 22 -0.10 3.22 6.89
C ASP A 22 -0.02 4.46 7.78
N GLU A 23 1.18 5.00 8.03
CA GLU A 23 1.34 6.26 8.77
C GLU A 23 0.74 7.45 8.00
N GLN A 24 0.97 7.51 6.68
CA GLN A 24 0.37 8.54 5.83
C GLN A 24 -1.15 8.42 5.76
N LEU A 25 -1.69 7.20 5.73
CA LEU A 25 -3.14 6.96 5.80
C LEU A 25 -3.72 7.42 7.13
N PHE A 26 -3.04 7.18 8.25
CA PHE A 26 -3.46 7.64 9.56
C PHE A 26 -3.52 9.17 9.63
N ARG A 27 -2.48 9.85 9.14
CA ARG A 27 -2.45 11.33 9.05
C ARG A 27 -3.59 11.86 8.17
N LEU A 28 -3.85 11.23 7.03
CA LEU A 28 -4.95 11.63 6.14
C LEU A 28 -6.33 11.36 6.76
N GLN A 29 -6.50 10.25 7.48
CA GLN A 29 -7.73 9.97 8.23
C GLN A 29 -7.97 11.00 9.33
N PHE A 30 -6.90 11.40 10.03
CA PHE A 30 -6.96 12.44 11.05
C PHE A 30 -7.33 13.80 10.45
N GLN A 31 -6.74 14.18 9.32
CA GLN A 31 -7.10 15.41 8.58
C GLN A 31 -8.55 15.39 8.07
N MET A 32 -9.02 14.23 7.59
CA MET A 32 -10.43 14.07 7.19
C MET A 32 -11.37 14.15 8.38
N SER A 33 -10.99 13.61 9.54
CA SER A 33 -11.76 13.72 10.78
C SER A 33 -11.84 15.17 11.28
N MET A 34 -10.83 16.00 10.98
CA MET A 34 -10.82 17.44 11.25
C MET A 34 -11.58 18.27 10.20
N GLY A 35 -12.26 17.63 9.23
CA GLY A 35 -13.14 18.30 8.28
C GLY A 35 -12.48 18.78 6.98
N GLN A 36 -11.19 18.49 6.75
CA GLN A 36 -10.54 18.82 5.46
C GLN A 36 -10.76 17.69 4.44
N MET A 37 -11.66 17.92 3.48
CA MET A 37 -12.10 16.93 2.49
C MET A 37 -11.22 16.81 1.23
N ASP A 38 -10.18 17.62 1.07
CA ASP A 38 -9.30 17.58 -0.11
C ASP A 38 -8.51 16.26 -0.26
N GLY A 39 -8.44 15.45 0.81
CA GLY A 39 -7.71 14.19 0.85
C GLY A 39 -8.43 12.96 0.29
N LEU A 40 -9.74 13.02 0.03
CA LEU A 40 -10.54 11.79 -0.19
C LEU A 40 -10.09 10.97 -1.41
N LYS A 41 -9.70 11.65 -2.51
CA LYS A 41 -9.14 10.99 -3.71
C LYS A 41 -7.76 10.36 -3.44
N LYS A 42 -6.90 11.03 -2.66
CA LYS A 42 -5.59 10.50 -2.25
C LYS A 42 -5.75 9.25 -1.37
N VAL A 43 -6.65 9.27 -0.40
CA VAL A 43 -6.94 8.12 0.47
C VAL A 43 -7.40 6.91 -0.35
N ARG A 44 -8.31 7.10 -1.32
CA ARG A 44 -8.75 6.00 -2.21
C ARG A 44 -7.61 5.44 -3.05
N ALA A 45 -6.74 6.30 -3.59
CA ALA A 45 -5.58 5.87 -4.38
C ALA A 45 -4.52 5.13 -3.54
N MET A 46 -4.29 5.59 -2.30
CA MET A 46 -3.36 4.95 -1.36
C MET A 46 -3.88 3.59 -0.89
N ARG A 47 -5.17 3.46 -0.53
CA ARG A 47 -5.78 2.15 -0.19
C ARG A 47 -5.66 1.14 -1.32
N LYS A 48 -5.90 1.57 -2.57
CA LYS A 48 -5.70 0.71 -3.76
C LYS A 48 -4.24 0.29 -3.95
N THR A 49 -3.30 1.18 -3.66
CA THR A 49 -1.86 0.87 -3.78
C THR A 49 -1.42 -0.10 -2.69
N ARG A 50 -1.86 0.10 -1.43
CA ARG A 50 -1.65 -0.83 -0.31
C ARG A 50 -2.18 -2.23 -0.63
N ALA A 51 -3.41 -2.32 -1.16
CA ALA A 51 -4.00 -3.60 -1.55
C ALA A 51 -3.16 -4.34 -2.61
N ARG A 52 -2.64 -3.62 -3.61
CA ARG A 52 -1.77 -4.22 -4.65
C ARG A 52 -0.47 -4.78 -4.08
N ILE A 53 0.14 -4.10 -3.10
CA ILE A 53 1.35 -4.59 -2.44
C ILE A 53 1.07 -5.90 -1.70
N TYR A 54 -0.03 -5.98 -0.93
CA TYR A 54 -0.44 -7.23 -0.29
C TYR A 54 -0.74 -8.35 -1.28
N THR A 55 -1.38 -8.04 -2.42
CA THR A 55 -1.63 -9.05 -3.46
C THR A 55 -0.32 -9.63 -4.00
N ILE A 56 0.69 -8.79 -4.25
CA ILE A 56 1.99 -9.25 -4.78
C ILE A 56 2.75 -10.09 -3.73
N LEU A 57 2.76 -9.67 -2.47
CA LEU A 57 3.31 -10.48 -1.36
C LEU A 57 2.64 -11.86 -1.31
N ARG A 58 1.31 -11.89 -1.43
CA ARG A 58 0.56 -13.14 -1.43
C ARG A 58 0.80 -14.00 -2.68
N GLU A 59 0.95 -13.39 -3.85
CA GLU A 59 1.34 -14.08 -5.10
C GLU A 59 2.70 -14.78 -4.92
N ARG A 60 3.70 -14.08 -4.35
CA ARG A 60 5.03 -14.63 -4.06
C ARG A 60 4.98 -15.80 -3.07
N GLU A 61 4.22 -15.66 -1.98
CA GLU A 61 4.01 -16.74 -1.01
C GLU A 61 3.38 -17.99 -1.66
N LEU A 62 2.39 -17.81 -2.53
CA LEU A 62 1.69 -18.91 -3.20
C LEU A 62 2.55 -19.58 -4.29
N GLU A 63 3.41 -18.83 -4.98
CA GLU A 63 4.39 -19.40 -5.91
C GLU A 63 5.48 -20.21 -5.17
N GLY A 64 5.96 -19.71 -4.03
CA GLY A 64 6.89 -20.44 -3.18
C GLY A 64 6.30 -21.73 -2.59
N ALA A 65 5.00 -21.72 -2.25
CA ALA A 65 4.29 -22.89 -1.73
C ALA A 65 3.89 -23.92 -2.80
N LYS A 66 3.98 -23.57 -4.08
CA LYS A 66 3.71 -24.48 -5.22
C LYS A 66 4.93 -25.29 -5.66
N LYS A 67 6.09 -25.07 -5.04
CA LYS A 67 7.35 -25.74 -5.34
C LYS A 67 7.65 -26.82 -4.31
#